data_AF-A0A383EU09-F1
#
_entry.id   AF-A0A383EU09-F1
#
_cell.length_a   1.000
_cell.length_b   1.000
_cell.length_c   1.000
_cell.angle_alpha   90.00
_cell.angle_beta   90.00
_cell.angle_gamma   90.00
#
_symmetry.space_group_name_H-M   'P 1'
#
loop_
_entity.id
_entity.type
_entity.pdbx_description
1 polymer ?
#
loop_
_entity_poly.entity_id
_entity_poly.type
_entity_poly.pdbx_seq_one_letter_code
_entity_poly.pdbx_strand_id
1 'polypeptide(L)' 'MNDLVNHINKLNQQTRDRGAVGFLTNDPDHWAEYGVYTIGDFQLYLEREHERNMYKNSL' A
#
# COMPACT_ATOMS: atom_id res chain seq x y z
N MET A 1 -12.24 -2.05 -14.24
CA MET A 1 -11.70 -1.30 -13.08
C MET A 1 -10.75 -2.24 -12.37
N ASN A 2 -9.51 -1.83 -12.07
CA ASN A 2 -8.52 -2.70 -11.44
C ASN A 2 -8.85 -2.89 -9.95
N ASP A 3 -9.03 -4.13 -9.49
CA ASP A 3 -9.42 -4.47 -8.12
C ASP A 3 -8.42 -3.95 -7.08
N LEU A 4 -7.13 -3.91 -7.43
CA LEU A 4 -6.08 -3.32 -6.61
C LEU A 4 -6.29 -1.81 -6.41
N VAL A 5 -6.56 -1.08 -7.50
CA VAL A 5 -6.80 0.37 -7.46
C VAL A 5 -8.04 0.68 -6.62
N ASN A 6 -9.11 -0.11 -6.77
CA ASN A 6 -10.32 0.03 -5.94
C ASN A 6 -10.03 -0.23 -4.46
N HIS A 7 -9.23 -1.25 -4.15
CA HIS A 7 -8.82 -1.56 -2.79
C HIS A 7 -8.04 -0.40 -2.15
N ILE A 8 -7.05 0.15 -2.87
CA ILE A 8 -6.24 1.28 -2.42
C ILE A 8 -7.09 2.54 -2.21
N ASN A 9 -7.99 2.86 -3.14
CA ASN A 9 -8.89 4.01 -2.99
C ASN A 9 -9.75 3.89 -1.72
N LYS A 10 -10.24 2.69 -1.41
CA LYS A 10 -11.00 2.43 -0.17
C LYS A 10 -10.14 2.63 1.08
N LEU A 11 -8.91 2.14 1.08
CA LEU A 11 -7.97 2.35 2.19
C LEU A 11 -7.66 3.84 2.39
N ASN A 12 -7.39 4.58 1.31
CA ASN A 12 -7.15 6.01 1.37
C ASN A 12 -8.33 6.79 1.92
N GLN A 13 -9.56 6.43 1.52
CA GLN A 13 -10.76 7.04 2.06
C GLN A 13 -10.88 6.79 3.57
N GLN A 14 -10.68 5.56 4.02
CA GLN A 14 -10.70 5.23 5.46
C GLN A 14 -9.63 5.97 6.25
N THR A 15 -8.43 6.14 5.67
CA THR A 15 -7.32 6.89 6.27
C THR A 15 -7.66 8.38 6.36
N ARG A 16 -8.28 8.95 5.32
CA ARG A 16 -8.78 10.33 5.31
C ARG A 16 -9.85 10.57 6.36
N ASP A 17 -10.81 9.65 6.48
CA ASP A 17 -11.91 9.73 7.44
C ASP A 17 -11.39 9.70 8.89
N ARG A 18 -10.20 9.16 9.12
CA ARG A 18 -9.48 9.17 10.41
C ARG A 18 -8.62 10.43 10.62
N GLY A 19 -8.62 11.37 9.68
CA GLY A 19 -7.89 12.65 9.78
C GLY A 19 -6.40 12.58 9.43
N ALA A 20 -5.93 11.49 8.82
CA ALA A 20 -4.54 11.38 8.39
C ALA A 20 -4.28 12.14 7.07
N VAL A 21 -3.05 12.64 6.92
CA VAL A 21 -2.61 13.47 5.78
C VAL A 21 -1.89 12.64 4.70
N GLY A 22 -1.47 11.41 5.02
CA GLY A 22 -0.75 10.52 4.09
C GLY A 22 -1.66 9.50 3.38
N PHE A 23 -1.34 9.21 2.12
CA PHE A 23 -2.09 8.28 1.28
C PHE A 23 -1.16 7.38 0.46
N LEU A 24 -1.65 6.20 0.14
CA LEU A 24 -1.02 5.29 -0.81
C LEU A 24 -1.32 5.79 -2.23
N THR A 25 -0.36 5.69 -3.15
CA THR A 25 -0.64 5.97 -4.56
C THR A 25 -1.63 4.95 -5.12
N ASN A 26 -2.59 5.39 -5.94
CA ASN A 26 -3.55 4.53 -6.61
C ASN A 26 -3.18 4.26 -8.09
N ASP A 27 -1.97 4.66 -8.49
CA ASP A 27 -1.41 4.42 -9.81
C ASP A 27 -0.97 2.94 -9.95
N PRO A 28 -1.62 2.12 -10.80
CA PRO A 28 -1.24 0.73 -10.98
C PRO A 28 0.15 0.55 -11.62
N ASP A 29 0.63 1.51 -12.42
CA ASP A 29 1.94 1.39 -13.07
C ASP A 29 3.07 1.54 -12.04
N HIS A 30 2.88 2.45 -11.07
CA HIS A 30 3.78 2.54 -9.91
C HIS A 30 3.88 1.21 -9.16
N TRP A 31 2.74 0.53 -8.92
CA TRP A 31 2.74 -0.76 -8.22
C TRP A 31 3.36 -1.88 -9.06
N ALA A 32 3.21 -1.84 -10.39
CA ALA A 32 3.85 -2.78 -11.29
C ALA A 32 5.39 -2.73 -11.23
N GLU A 33 5.99 -1.55 -10.99
CA GLU A 33 7.44 -1.41 -10.78
C GLU A 33 7.95 -2.19 -9.56
N TYR A 34 7.08 -2.42 -8.57
CA TYR A 34 7.37 -3.24 -7.39
C TYR A 34 6.90 -4.69 -7.52
N GLY A 35 6.39 -5.09 -8.69
CA GLY A 35 5.82 -6.42 -8.93
C GLY A 35 4.48 -6.65 -8.24
N VAL A 36 3.72 -5.58 -7.96
CA VAL A 36 2.42 -5.63 -7.28
C VAL A 36 1.30 -5.49 -8.30
N TYR A 37 0.59 -6.58 -8.59
CA TYR A 37 -0.48 -6.62 -9.60
C TYR A 37 -1.86 -6.92 -9.00
N THR A 38 -1.89 -7.57 -7.84
CA THR A 38 -3.10 -8.00 -7.15
C THR A 38 -3.17 -7.45 -5.73
N ILE A 39 -4.34 -7.58 -5.10
CA ILE A 39 -4.53 -7.26 -3.67
C ILE A 39 -3.59 -8.11 -2.80
N GLY A 40 -3.36 -9.38 -3.17
CA GLY A 40 -2.46 -10.27 -2.43
C GLY A 40 -1.00 -9.82 -2.50
N ASP A 41 -0.53 -9.43 -3.68
CA ASP A 41 0.83 -8.89 -3.85
C ASP A 41 1.02 -7.61 -3.03
N PHE A 42 -0.02 -6.77 -3.01
CA PHE A 42 -0.02 -5.52 -2.26
C PHE A 42 0.07 -5.74 -0.74
N GLN A 43 -0.67 -6.71 -0.19
CA GLN A 43 -0.58 -7.07 1.23
C GLN A 43 0.82 -7.60 1.58
N LEU A 44 1.38 -8.47 0.74
CA LEU A 44 2.72 -9.01 0.94
C LEU A 44 3.80 -7.93 0.86
N TYR A 45 3.64 -6.95 -0.04
CA TYR A 45 4.52 -5.79 -0.11
C TYR A 45 4.50 -4.99 1.19
N LEU A 46 3.32 -4.68 1.73
CA LEU A 46 3.18 -3.93 2.96
C LEU A 46 3.77 -4.67 4.18
N GLU A 47 3.59 -5.99 4.29
CA GLU A 47 4.22 -6.80 5.34
C GLU A 47 5.75 -6.71 5.26
N ARG A 48 6.33 -6.87 4.07
CA ARG A 48 7.78 -6.78 3.88
C ARG A 48 8.33 -5.41 4.22
N GLU A 49 7.63 -4.33 3.86
CA GLU A 49 8.01 -2.97 4.23
C GLU A 49 7.91 -2.75 5.74
N HIS A 50 6.87 -3.29 6.39
CA HIS A 50 6.75 -3.26 7.85
C HIS A 50 7.92 -3.97 8.53
N GLU A 51 8.24 -5.20 8.12
CA GLU A 51 9.38 -5.97 8.62
C GLU A 51 10.70 -5.18 8.45
N ARG A 52 10.95 -4.65 7.25
CA ARG A 52 12.15 -3.83 6.96
C ARG A 52 12.25 -2.61 7.86
N ASN A 53 11.14 -1.93 8.12
CA ASN A 53 11.11 -0.76 9.00
C ASN A 53 11.34 -1.14 10.46
N MET A 54 10.83 -2.29 10.91
CA MET A 54 11.13 -2.82 12.25
C MET A 54 12.62 -3.17 12.40
N TYR A 55 13.23 -3.82 11.39
CA TYR A 55 14.66 -4.12 11.40
C TYR A 55 15.52 -2.85 11.43
N LYS A 56 15.19 -1.83 10.62
CA LYS A 56 15.91 -0.56 10.62
C LYS A 56 15.84 0.17 11.96
N ASN A 57 14.73 0.04 12.69
CA ASN A 57 14.55 0.69 13.99
C ASN A 57 15.20 -0.09 15.15
N SER A 58 15.82 -1.24 14.87
CA SER A 58 16.49 -2.09 15.86
C SER A 58 18.02 -1.99 15.83
N LEU A 59 18.58 -1.15 14.94
CA LEU A 59 20.00 -0.83 14.78
C LEU A 59 20.29 0.59 15.29
#